data_AF-A0A1H8TUR8-F1
#
_entry.id   AF-A0A1H8TUR8-F1
#
_cell.length_a   1.000
_cell.length_b   1.000
_cell.length_c   1.000
_cell.angle_alpha   90.00
_cell.angle_beta   90.00
_cell.angle_gamma   90.00
#
_symmetry.space_group_name_H-M   'P 1'
#
loop_
_entity.id
_entity.type
_entity.pdbx_description
1 polymer ?
#
loop_
_entity_poly.entity_id
_entity_poly.type
_entity_poly.pdbx_seq_one_letter_code
_entity_poly.pdbx_strand_id
1 'polypeptide(L)' 'MSKIHGENKKSSAVAAYTLPPSEVEKLLAAQYGDKLEPVDYAKLTQLNLKRQKLEQLQQ' A
#
# COMPACT_ATOMS: atom_id res chain seq x y z
N MET A 1 -23.50 -48.16 -18.75
CA MET A 1 -24.06 -47.45 -17.58
C MET A 1 -23.27 -47.91 -16.37
N SER A 2 -22.63 -47.14 -15.50
CA SER A 2 -22.55 -45.70 -15.26
C SER A 2 -21.18 -45.41 -14.63
N LYS A 3 -20.52 -44.32 -15.04
CA LYS A 3 -19.41 -43.73 -14.30
C LYS A 3 -20.00 -42.55 -13.52
N ILE A 4 -19.97 -42.58 -12.20
CA ILE A 4 -20.28 -41.41 -11.37
C ILE A 4 -19.05 -41.15 -10.51
N HIS A 5 -18.16 -40.30 -11.03
CA HIS A 5 -17.16 -39.58 -10.25
C HIS A 5 -17.63 -38.12 -10.20
N GLY A 6 -17.53 -37.51 -9.03
CA GLY A 6 -17.80 -36.09 -8.89
C GLY A 6 -18.00 -35.69 -7.43
N GLU A 7 -16.92 -35.77 -6.66
CA GLU A 7 -16.85 -35.13 -5.34
C GLU A 7 -17.19 -33.65 -5.48
N ASN A 8 -18.24 -33.18 -4.80
CA ASN A 8 -18.56 -31.76 -4.73
C ASN A 8 -18.31 -31.25 -3.32
N LYS A 9 -17.04 -31.12 -2.95
CA LYS A 9 -16.65 -30.35 -1.75
C LYS A 9 -16.78 -28.87 -2.05
N LYS A 10 -17.99 -28.33 -1.95
CA LYS A 10 -18.20 -26.89 -1.79
C LYS A 10 -17.83 -26.52 -0.35
N SER A 11 -16.54 -26.41 -0.06
CA SER A 11 -16.10 -25.60 1.07
C SER A 11 -16.45 -24.16 0.74
N SER A 12 -17.53 -23.64 1.33
CA SER A 12 -17.86 -22.23 1.26
C SER A 12 -16.74 -21.45 1.96
N ALA A 13 -15.75 -21.01 1.20
CA ALA A 13 -14.75 -20.08 1.69
C ALA A 13 -15.51 -18.82 2.10
N VAL A 14 -15.45 -18.48 3.39
CA VAL A 14 -15.97 -17.22 3.92
C VAL A 14 -15.25 -16.12 3.14
N ALA A 15 -16.01 -15.35 2.36
CA ALA A 15 -15.44 -14.25 1.58
C ALA A 15 -14.77 -13.28 2.56
N ALA A 16 -13.45 -13.10 2.42
CA ALA A 16 -12.75 -12.08 3.17
C ALA A 16 -13.25 -10.71 2.69
N TYR A 17 -13.84 -9.92 3.59
CA TYR A 17 -14.32 -8.57 3.30
C TYR A 17 -13.19 -7.55 3.12
N THR A 18 -11.94 -8.00 3.21
CA THR A 18 -10.73 -7.20 3.10
C THR A 18 -9.94 -7.62 1.87
N LEU A 19 -9.47 -6.65 1.11
CA LEU A 19 -8.58 -6.89 -0.02
C LEU A 19 -7.24 -7.47 0.47
N PRO A 20 -6.64 -8.41 -0.28
CA PRO A 20 -5.27 -8.82 -0.01
C PRO A 20 -4.30 -7.63 -0.19
N PRO A 21 -3.18 -7.58 0.55
CA PRO A 21 -2.23 -6.48 0.47
C PRO A 21 -1.77 -6.14 -0.95
N SER A 22 -1.56 -7.16 -1.78
CA SER A 22 -1.14 -6.99 -3.18
C SER A 22 -2.18 -6.28 -4.06
N GLU A 23 -3.47 -6.42 -3.75
CA GLU A 23 -4.53 -5.67 -4.46
C GLU A 23 -4.60 -4.21 -3.98
N VAL A 24 -4.37 -3.98 -2.69
CA VAL A 24 -4.26 -2.62 -2.13
C VAL A 24 -3.08 -1.88 -2.76
N GLU A 25 -1.91 -2.53 -2.87
CA GLU A 25 -0.73 -1.95 -3.51
C GLU A 25 -0.98 -1.59 -4.98
N LYS A 26 -1.69 -2.44 -5.73
CA LYS A 26 -2.08 -2.14 -7.12
C LYS A 26 -3.01 -0.94 -7.20
N LEU A 27 -3.99 -0.82 -6.31
CA LEU A 27 -4.89 0.33 -6.25
C LEU A 27 -4.13 1.62 -5.93
N LEU A 28 -3.22 1.56 -4.96
CA LEU A 28 -2.38 2.68 -4.58
C LEU A 28 -1.46 3.10 -5.73
N ALA A 29 -0.81 2.14 -6.40
CA ALA A 29 0.04 2.40 -7.55
C ALA A 29 -0.75 2.97 -8.73
N ALA A 30 -1.96 2.47 -9.01
CA ALA A 30 -2.80 2.98 -10.08
C ALA A 30 -3.28 4.43 -9.82
N GLN A 31 -3.61 4.75 -8.57
CA GLN A 31 -4.17 6.06 -8.21
C GLN A 31 -3.11 7.14 -7.96
N TYR A 32 -1.94 6.74 -7.46
CA TYR A 32 -0.90 7.65 -6.98
C TYR A 32 0.47 7.42 -7.63
N GLY A 33 0.68 6.36 -8.42
CA GLY A 33 1.98 6.04 -9.02
C GLY A 33 2.58 7.19 -9.81
N ASP A 34 1.77 7.84 -10.65
CA ASP A 34 2.20 9.00 -11.45
C ASP A 34 2.39 10.28 -10.63
N LYS A 35 1.87 10.31 -9.40
CA LYS A 35 1.95 11.46 -8.46
C LYS A 35 3.09 11.33 -7.46
N LEU A 36 3.79 10.20 -7.46
CA LEU A 36 4.97 10.00 -6.63
C LEU A 36 6.16 10.71 -7.28
N GLU A 37 6.37 11.98 -6.93
CA GLU A 37 7.58 12.69 -7.32
C GLU A 37 8.80 12.13 -6.56
N PRO A 38 9.97 12.01 -7.22
CA PRO A 38 11.19 11.63 -6.53
C PRO A 38 11.55 12.65 -5.46
N VAL A 39 11.96 12.15 -4.29
CA VAL A 39 12.34 13.02 -3.16
C VAL A 39 13.62 13.78 -3.51
N ASP A 40 13.53 15.11 -3.54
CA ASP A 40 14.68 15.98 -3.64
C ASP A 40 15.40 16.05 -2.29
N TYR A 41 16.41 15.20 -2.12
CA TYR A 41 17.20 15.09 -0.89
C TYR A 41 17.91 16.40 -0.51
N ALA A 42 18.27 17.24 -1.48
CA ALA A 42 18.89 18.53 -1.21
C ALA A 42 17.89 19.47 -0.55
N LYS A 43 16.67 19.58 -1.10
CA LYS A 43 15.59 20.36 -0.48
C LYS A 43 15.16 19.79 0.87
N LEU A 44 15.07 18.47 1.01
CA LEU A 44 14.71 17.82 2.27
C LEU A 44 15.73 18.14 3.37
N THR A 45 17.01 18.06 3.06
CA THR A 45 18.09 18.41 3.99
C THR A 45 17.99 19.87 4.43
N GLN A 46 17.76 20.79 3.49
CA GLN A 46 17.59 22.21 3.81
C GLN A 46 16.38 22.47 4.72
N LEU A 47 15.26 21.79 4.47
CA LEU A 47 14.06 21.90 5.31
C LEU A 47 14.32 21.39 6.73
N ASN A 48 14.99 20.25 6.86
CA ASN A 48 15.33 19.67 8.17
C ASN A 48 16.26 20.60 8.97
N LEU A 49 17.28 21.17 8.33
CA LEU A 49 18.18 22.14 8.97
C LEU A 49 17.42 23.41 9.43
N LYS A 50 16.52 23.94 8.60
CA LYS A 50 15.68 25.09 8.98
C LYS A 50 14.79 24.74 10.18
N ARG A 51 14.18 23.56 10.19
CA ARG A 51 13.33 23.08 11.29
C ARG A 51 14.11 22.99 12.59
N GLN A 52 15.30 22.38 12.56
CA GLN A 52 16.17 22.26 13.73
C GLN A 52 16.57 23.64 14.28
N LYS A 53 16.91 24.59 13.41
CA LYS A 53 17.24 25.96 13.83
C LYS A 53 16.04 26.68 14.46
N LEU A 54 14.83 26.48 13.94
CA LEU A 54 13.61 27.05 14.52
C LEU A 54 13.32 26.47 15.91
N GLU A 55 13.47 25.15 16.07
CA GLU A 55 13.30 24.46 17.36
C GLU A 55 14.28 25.00 18.42
N GLN A 56 15.52 25.30 18.04
CA GLN A 56 16.52 25.91 18.95
C GLN A 56 16.18 27.34 19.38
N LEU A 57 15.48 28.11 18.55
CA LEU A 57 15.10 29.49 18.86
C LEU A 57 13.85 29.58 19.76
N GLN A 58 13.11 28.47 19.90
CA GLN A 58 11.92 28.38 20.75
C GLN A 58 12.22 27.88 22.17
N GLN A 59 13.48 27.53 22.46
CA GLN A 59 13.98 27.15 23.79
C GLN A 59 14.68 28.34 24.45
#